data_AF-A0AAW9B9E0-F1
#
_entry.id   AF-A0AAW9B9E0-F1
#
_cell.length_a   1.000
_cell.length_b   1.000
_cell.length_c   1.000
_cell.angle_alpha   90.00
_cell.angle_beta   90.00
_cell.angle_gamma   90.00
#
_symmetry.space_group_name_H-M   'P 1'
#
loop_
_entity.id
_entity.type
_entity.pdbx_description
1 polymer ?
#
loop_
_entity_poly.entity_id
_entity_poly.type
_entity_poly.pdbx_seq_one_letter_code
_entity_poly.pdbx_strand_id
1 'polypeptide(L)'
;MHQTKFSIDLVSECSILIRFDETISENSIGQLARAMNQHLSHIVMNIVPSYRTVLIDYLPFRISEFQLVDILHNILVAFAPNKA
;
A
#
# COMPACT_ATOMS: atom_id res chain seq x y z
N MET A 1 -1.39 -22.40 6.36
CA MET A 1 -1.52 -21.04 6.92
C MET A 1 -0.72 -20.11 6.03
N HIS A 2 -1.36 -19.41 5.09
CA HIS A 2 -0.64 -18.42 4.28
C HIS A 2 -0.36 -17.23 5.19
N GLN A 3 0.90 -17.08 5.58
CA GLN A 3 1.36 -15.92 6.32
C GLN A 3 1.27 -14.72 5.37
N THR A 4 0.23 -13.90 5.54
CA THR A 4 0.08 -12.65 4.80
C THR A 4 1.25 -11.77 5.16
N LYS A 5 2.09 -11.43 4.18
CA LYS A 5 3.29 -10.60 4.39
C LYS A 5 2.98 -9.13 4.68
N PHE A 6 1.70 -8.79 4.73
CA PHE A 6 1.20 -7.45 4.93
C PHE A 6 -0.19 -7.46 5.59
N SER A 7 -0.55 -6.33 6.21
CA SER A 7 -1.92 -5.97 6.60
C SER A 7 -2.31 -4.64 6.00
N ILE A 8 -3.62 -4.44 5.80
CA ILE A 8 -4.21 -3.18 5.36
C ILE A 8 -5.14 -2.73 6.48
N ASP A 9 -4.85 -1.58 7.08
CA ASP A 9 -5.60 -1.00 8.18
C ASP A 9 -6.19 0.34 7.76
N LEU A 10 -7.47 0.54 8.05
CA LEU A 10 -8.13 1.85 7.88
C LEU A 10 -7.76 2.71 9.09
N VAL A 11 -7.13 3.86 8.85
CA VAL A 11 -6.71 4.77 9.93
C VAL A 11 -7.56 6.04 10.00
N SER A 12 -8.22 6.39 8.90
CA SER A 12 -9.22 7.46 8.83
C SER A 12 -10.14 7.27 7.62
N GLU A 13 -11.16 8.11 7.46
CA GLU A 13 -12.03 8.12 6.28
C GLU A 13 -11.29 8.40 4.95
N CYS A 14 -10.10 8.99 5.00
CA CYS A 14 -9.32 9.35 3.81
C CYS A 14 -7.94 8.72 3.80
N SER A 15 -7.64 7.79 4.72
CA SER A 15 -6.28 7.26 4.89
C SER A 15 -6.27 5.77 5.18
N ILE A 16 -5.38 5.07 4.46
CA ILE A 16 -5.12 3.64 4.62
C ILE A 16 -3.65 3.46 5.02
N LEU A 17 -3.39 2.59 5.99
CA LEU A 17 -2.05 2.18 6.39
C LEU A 17 -1.80 0.73 5.96
N ILE A 18 -0.81 0.54 5.11
CA ILE A 18 -0.28 -0.79 4.82
C ILE A 18 0.86 -1.05 5.79
N ARG A 19 0.87 -2.22 6.45
CA ARG A 19 1.99 -2.69 7.27
C ARG A 19 2.59 -3.94 6.65
N PHE A 20 3.91 -4.01 6.62
CA PHE A 20 4.67 -5.14 6.09
C PHE A 20 5.35 -5.92 7.21
N ASP A 21 5.51 -7.23 7.00
CA ASP A 21 6.21 -8.09 7.93
C ASP A 21 7.74 -7.86 7.92
N GLU A 22 8.45 -8.64 8.74
CA GLU A 22 9.90 -8.50 8.88
C GLU A 22 10.71 -8.89 7.65
N THR A 23 10.11 -9.66 6.74
CA THR A 23 10.76 -10.26 5.57
C THR A 23 10.86 -9.31 4.39
N ILE A 24 10.12 -8.19 4.40
CA ILE A 24 10.15 -7.18 3.36
C ILE A 24 11.20 -6.11 3.70
N SER A 25 12.12 -5.87 2.77
CA SER A 25 13.14 -4.83 2.94
C SER A 25 12.56 -3.42 2.77
N GLU A 26 13.13 -2.44 3.46
CA GLU A 26 12.77 -1.02 3.30
C GLU A 26 12.89 -0.55 1.83
N ASN A 27 13.91 -1.02 1.11
CA ASN A 27 14.09 -0.70 -0.31
C ASN A 27 12.93 -1.23 -1.16
N SER A 28 12.50 -2.48 -0.91
CA SER A 28 11.32 -3.07 -1.55
C SER A 28 10.06 -2.25 -1.28
N ILE A 29 9.86 -1.77 -0.05
CA ILE A 29 8.74 -0.90 0.32
C ILE A 29 8.81 0.44 -0.44
N GLY A 30 9.99 1.06 -0.50
CA GLY A 30 10.20 2.31 -1.24
C GLY A 30 9.92 2.17 -2.75
N GLN A 31 10.35 1.06 -3.36
CA GLN A 31 10.05 0.75 -4.76
C GLN A 31 8.56 0.57 -5.00
N LEU A 32 7.88 -0.19 -4.14
CA LEU A 32 6.44 -0.40 -4.20
C LEU A 32 5.68 0.92 -4.07
N ALA A 33 6.03 1.75 -3.10
CA ALA A 33 5.39 3.06 -2.88
C ALA A 33 5.53 3.97 -4.11
N ARG A 34 6.71 4.00 -4.75
CA ARG A 34 6.91 4.75 -5.99
C ARG A 34 6.04 4.23 -7.13
N ALA A 35 5.96 2.91 -7.30
CA ALA A 35 5.11 2.29 -8.31
C ALA A 35 3.61 2.59 -8.07
N MET A 36 3.14 2.49 -6.81
CA MET A 36 1.77 2.84 -6.45
C MET A 36 1.47 4.31 -6.74
N ASN A 37 2.40 5.22 -6.46
CA ASN A 37 2.18 6.65 -6.66
C ASN A 37 1.97 6.97 -8.16
N GLN A 38 2.74 6.32 -9.04
CA GLN A 38 2.54 6.46 -10.48
C GLN A 38 1.17 5.93 -10.95
N HIS A 39 0.77 4.74 -10.51
CA HIS A 39 -0.47 4.10 -10.96
C HIS A 39 -1.74 4.72 -10.35
N LEU A 40 -1.66 5.18 -9.10
CA LEU A 40 -2.82 5.61 -8.33
C LEU A 40 -2.94 7.14 -8.24
N SER A 41 -2.03 7.92 -8.85
CA SER A 41 -2.00 9.40 -8.81
C SER A 41 -3.32 10.11 -9.13
N HIS A 42 -4.22 9.46 -9.88
CA HIS A 42 -5.53 9.99 -10.21
C HIS A 42 -6.55 9.88 -9.04
N ILE A 43 -6.32 9.01 -8.05
CA ILE A 43 -7.22 8.75 -6.92
C ILE A 43 -6.58 8.98 -5.53
N VAL A 44 -5.24 8.96 -5.43
CA VAL A 44 -4.51 9.22 -4.18
C VAL A 44 -3.97 10.65 -4.14
N MET A 45 -3.94 11.23 -2.95
CA MET A 45 -3.29 12.52 -2.67
C MET A 45 -1.82 12.31 -2.30
N ASN A 46 -1.53 11.35 -1.41
CA ASN A 46 -0.19 11.07 -0.94
C ASN A 46 0.05 9.57 -0.79
N ILE A 47 1.30 9.15 -1.02
CA ILE A 47 1.81 7.84 -0.63
C ILE A 47 3.13 8.07 0.09
N VAL A 48 3.15 7.77 1.38
CA VAL A 48 4.28 8.04 2.28
C VAL A 48 4.84 6.70 2.78
N PRO A 49 5.94 6.20 2.20
CA PRO A 49 6.63 5.02 2.72
C PRO A 49 7.39 5.34 4.01
N SER A 50 7.49 4.32 4.86
CA SER A 50 8.31 4.27 6.07
C SER A 50 8.91 2.86 6.20
N TYR A 51 9.67 2.61 7.26
CA TYR A 51 10.52 1.42 7.43
C TYR A 51 9.77 0.08 7.24
N ARG A 52 8.53 -0.01 7.72
CA ARG A 52 7.66 -1.20 7.56
C ARG A 52 6.23 -0.85 7.16
N THR A 53 5.98 0.40 6.77
CA THR A 53 4.61 0.85 6.51
C THR A 53 4.55 1.76 5.31
N VAL A 54 3.37 1.86 4.71
CA VAL A 54 3.04 2.88 3.73
C VAL A 54 1.71 3.50 4.13
N LEU A 55 1.71 4.81 4.38
CA LEU A 55 0.49 5.58 4.56
C LEU A 55 0.02 6.10 3.20
N ILE A 56 -1.26 5.88 2.90
CA ILE A 56 -1.89 6.31 1.65
C ILE A 56 -3.05 7.22 2.00
N ASP A 57 -2.97 8.47 1.60
CA ASP A 57 -4.08 9.40 1.65
C ASP A 57 -4.79 9.40 0.30
N TYR A 58 -6.11 9.20 0.30
CA TYR A 58 -6.92 9.11 -0.92
C TYR A 58 -8.06 10.11 -0.93
N LEU A 59 -8.66 10.31 -2.10
CA LEU A 59 -9.75 11.25 -2.33
C LEU A 59 -11.08 10.49 -2.37
N PRO A 60 -11.95 10.57 -1.34
CA PRO A 60 -13.17 9.75 -1.26
C PRO A 60 -14.16 9.98 -2.39
N PHE A 61 -14.16 11.18 -2.99
CA PHE A 61 -15.02 11.50 -4.12
C PHE A 61 -14.54 10.88 -5.44
N ARG A 62 -13.30 10.38 -5.50
CA ARG A 62 -12.73 9.71 -6.68
C ARG A 62 -12.76 8.20 -6.57
N ILE A 63 -12.67 7.65 -5.36
CA ILE A 63 -12.70 6.22 -5.12
C ILE A 63 -13.31 5.90 -3.75
N SER A 64 -14.10 4.84 -3.67
CA SER A 64 -14.56 4.31 -2.39
C SER A 64 -13.46 3.53 -1.69
N GLU A 65 -13.51 3.50 -0.36
CA GLU A 65 -12.58 2.72 0.47
C GLU A 65 -12.49 1.26 0.03
N PHE A 66 -13.63 0.59 -0.15
CA PHE A 66 -13.70 -0.81 -0.55
C PHE A 66 -12.96 -1.08 -1.87
N GLN A 67 -13.18 -0.22 -2.88
CA GLN A 67 -12.50 -0.33 -4.17
C GLN A 67 -10.99 -0.10 -4.04
N LEU A 68 -10.58 0.87 -3.22
CA LEU A 68 -9.17 1.14 -3.01
C LEU A 68 -8.48 -0.04 -2.30
N VAL A 69 -9.11 -0.61 -1.27
CA VAL A 69 -8.59 -1.79 -0.57
C VAL A 69 -8.41 -2.98 -1.52
N ASP A 70 -9.36 -3.24 -2.42
CA ASP A 70 -9.26 -4.32 -3.39
C ASP A 70 -8.11 -4.09 -4.40
N ILE A 71 -7.96 -2.87 -4.91
CA ILE A 71 -6.84 -2.48 -5.77
C ILE A 71 -5.50 -2.68 -5.05
N LEU A 72 -5.38 -2.19 -3.82
CA LEU A 72 -4.16 -2.30 -3.03
C LEU A 72 -3.83 -3.76 -2.75
N HIS A 73 -4.82 -4.58 -2.40
CA HIS A 73 -4.63 -6.00 -2.19
C HIS A 73 -4.08 -6.69 -3.44
N ASN A 74 -4.64 -6.39 -4.63
CA ASN A 74 -4.18 -6.95 -5.90
C ASN A 74 -2.73 -6.54 -6.22
N ILE A 75 -2.38 -5.27 -5.98
CA ILE A 75 -1.00 -4.77 -6.13
C ILE A 75 -0.05 -5.50 -5.17
N LEU A 76 -0.44 -5.65 -3.90
CA LEU A 76 0.39 -6.25 -2.86
C LEU A 76 0.59 -7.76 -3.05
N VAL A 77 -0.40 -8.48 -3.60
CA VAL A 77 -0.27 -9.90 -3.96
C VAL A 77 0.62 -10.07 -5.19
N ALA A 78 0.51 -9.19 -6.19
CA ALA A 78 1.38 -9.20 -7.36
C ALA A 78 2.82 -8.79 -7.05
N PHE A 79 3.03 -8.11 -5.91
CA PHE A 79 4.34 -7.70 -5.46
C PHE A 79 5.16 -8.90 -4.99
N ALA A 80 6.08 -9.36 -5.84
CA ALA A 80 7.14 -10.27 -5.46
C ALA A 80 8.34 -9.45 -4.95
N PRO A 81 8.55 -9.33 -3.63
CA PRO A 81 9.75 -8.65 -3.12
C PRO A 81 10.98 -9.43 -3.60
N ASN A 82 11.86 -8.77 -4.34
CA ASN A 82 13.21 -9.31 -4.57
C ASN A 82 13.84 -9.51 -3.19
N LYS A 83 14.19 -10.75 -2.87
CA LYS A 83 15.02 -11.04 -1.71
C LYS A 83 16.33 -10.29 -1.92
N ALA A 84 16.56 -9.26 -1.11
CA ALA A 84 17.87 -8.64 -0.99
C ALA A 84 18.87 -9.67 -0.47
#